data_AF-A0A958D760-F1
#
_entry.id   AF-A0A958D760-F1
#
_cell.length_a   1.000
_cell.length_b   1.000
_cell.length_c   1.000
_cell.angle_alpha   90.00
_cell.angle_beta   90.00
_cell.angle_gamma   90.00
#
_symmetry.space_group_name_H-M   'P 1'
#
loop_
_entity.id
_entity.type
_entity.pdbx_description
1 polymer ?
#
loop_
_entity_poly.entity_id
_entity_poly.type
_entity_poly.pdbx_seq_one_letter_code
_entity_poly.pdbx_strand_id
1 'polypeptide(L)' 'MSPSDRWQDIRSKLDDCFFIGVERVWIVEPNRCKVLVYRLPTDLSAVREGDVLRGEGVLEGFELPVAYLIVDL' A
#
# COMPACT_ATOMS: atom_id res chain seq x y z
N MET A 1 -8.19 5.08 1.72
CA MET A 1 -9.37 4.39 1.11
C MET A 1 -10.52 5.37 1.02
N SER A 2 -11.05 5.61 -0.18
CA SER A 2 -12.30 6.37 -0.29
C SER A 2 -13.45 5.54 0.32
N PRO A 3 -14.49 6.16 0.91
CA PRO A 3 -15.61 5.44 1.54
C PRO A 3 -16.37 4.47 0.59
N SER A 4 -16.15 4.60 -0.72
CA SER A 4 -16.85 3.86 -1.77
C SER A 4 -15.99 2.77 -2.43
N ASP A 5 -14.68 2.67 -2.12
CA ASP A 5 -13.84 1.61 -2.69
C ASP A 5 -14.22 0.27 -2.05
N ARG A 6 -15.03 -0.51 -2.76
CA ARG A 6 -15.32 -1.88 -2.35
C ARG A 6 -14.04 -2.69 -2.55
N TRP A 7 -13.73 -3.57 -1.59
CA TRP A 7 -12.55 -4.44 -1.67
C TRP A 7 -12.44 -5.25 -2.96
N GLN A 8 -13.56 -5.50 -3.64
CA GLN A 8 -13.58 -6.15 -4.94
C GLN A 8 -12.97 -5.27 -6.04
N ASP A 9 -13.26 -3.97 -6.05
CA ASP A 9 -12.73 -3.02 -7.05
C ASP A 9 -11.21 -2.83 -6.87
N ILE A 10 -10.76 -2.82 -5.61
CA ILE A 10 -9.33 -2.78 -5.27
C ILE A 10 -8.62 -4.04 -5.78
N ARG A 11 -9.23 -5.23 -5.62
CA ARG A 11 -8.64 -6.48 -6.12
C ARG A 11 -8.50 -6.48 -7.63
N SER A 12 -9.54 -6.05 -8.36
CA SER A 12 -9.46 -5.93 -9.82
C SER A 12 -8.32 -5.00 -10.25
N LYS A 13 -8.16 -3.85 -9.59
CA LYS A 13 -7.05 -2.93 -9.87
C LYS A 13 -5.69 -3.53 -9.55
N LEU A 14 -5.56 -4.31 -8.48
CA LEU A 14 -4.31 -4.99 -8.14
C LEU A 14 -3.94 -5.99 -9.25
N ASP A 15 -4.90 -6.81 -9.70
CA ASP A 15 -4.67 -7.76 -10.80
C ASP A 15 -4.20 -7.03 -12.07
N ASP A 16 -4.86 -5.94 -12.46
CA ASP A 16 -4.47 -5.12 -13.62
C ASP A 16 -3.06 -4.52 -13.45
N CYS A 17 -2.73 -3.98 -12.28
CA CYS A 17 -1.41 -3.42 -11.99
C CYS A 17 -0.29 -4.46 -12.12
N PHE A 18 -0.48 -5.63 -11.51
CA PHE A 18 0.54 -6.69 -11.57
C PHE A 18 0.62 -7.32 -12.96
N PHE A 19 -0.49 -7.40 -13.70
CA PHE A 19 -0.50 -7.90 -15.08
C PHE A 19 0.40 -7.06 -16.00
N ILE A 20 0.46 -5.75 -15.81
CA ILE A 20 1.34 -4.86 -16.60
C ILE A 20 2.77 -4.74 -16.05
N GLY A 21 3.14 -5.54 -15.05
CA GLY A 21 4.51 -5.63 -14.55
C GLY A 21 4.87 -4.64 -13.42
N VAL A 22 3.88 -4.07 -12.72
CA VAL A 22 4.15 -3.29 -11.50
C VAL A 22 4.77 -4.19 -10.44
N GLU A 23 5.94 -3.82 -9.91
CA GLU A 23 6.66 -4.62 -8.91
C GLU A 23 6.01 -4.57 -7.52
N ARG A 24 5.32 -3.46 -7.20
CA ARG A 24 4.75 -3.21 -5.87
C ARG A 24 3.58 -2.26 -5.90
N VAL A 25 2.56 -2.55 -5.11
CA VAL A 25 1.43 -1.63 -4.87
C VAL A 25 1.31 -1.34 -3.37
N TRP A 26 1.21 -0.06 -3.03
CA TRP A 26 0.95 0.41 -1.67
C TRP A 26 -0.47 0.93 -1.54
N ILE A 27 -1.19 0.45 -0.55
CA ILE A 27 -2.53 0.94 -0.22
C ILE A 27 -2.52 1.54 1.17
N VAL A 28 -2.77 2.85 1.24
CA VAL A 28 -2.86 3.58 2.51
C VAL A 28 -4.27 3.41 3.09
N GLU A 29 -4.36 2.91 4.32
CA GLU A 29 -5.59 2.81 5.11
C GLU A 29 -5.52 3.76 6.33
N PRO A 30 -5.81 5.07 6.17
CA PRO A 30 -5.71 6.05 7.26
C PRO A 30 -6.55 5.65 8.49
N ASN A 31 -7.81 5.24 8.28
CA ASN A 31 -8.73 4.81 9.34
C ASN A 31 -8.23 3.58 10.15
N ARG A 32 -7.24 2.86 9.63
CA ARG A 32 -6.64 1.66 10.25
C ARG A 32 -5.18 1.87 10.63
N CYS A 33 -4.68 3.10 10.49
CA CYS A 33 -3.32 3.51 10.80
C CYS A 33 -2.23 2.58 10.24
N LYS A 34 -2.38 2.17 8.96
CA LYS A 34 -1.43 1.27 8.32
C LYS A 34 -1.37 1.44 6.80
N VAL A 35 -0.27 0.98 6.23
CA VAL A 35 -0.07 0.81 4.79
C VAL A 35 -0.01 -0.68 4.48
N LEU A 36 -0.80 -1.11 3.51
CA LEU A 36 -0.76 -2.45 2.94
C LEU A 36 0.23 -2.47 1.77
N VAL A 37 1.17 -3.41 1.80
CA VAL A 37 2.19 -3.57 0.76
C VAL A 37 1.94 -4.89 0.04
N TYR A 38 1.59 -4.79 -1.23
CA TYR A 38 1.42 -5.93 -2.12
C TYR A 38 2.66 -6.13 -2.97
N ARG A 39 3.18 -7.36 -2.97
CA ARG A 39 4.24 -7.83 -3.90
C ARG A 39 3.68 -8.68 -5.03
N LEU A 40 2.51 -9.28 -4.77
CA LEU A 40 1.67 -10.02 -5.71
C LEU A 40 0.20 -9.77 -5.30
N PRO A 41 -0.80 -10.03 -6.15
CA PRO A 41 -2.21 -9.87 -5.78
C PRO A 41 -2.62 -10.62 -4.50
N THR A 42 -1.91 -11.71 -4.20
CA THR A 42 -2.15 -12.60 -3.05
C THR A 42 -1.11 -12.51 -1.95
N ASP A 43 -0.02 -11.74 -2.15
CA ASP A 43 1.05 -11.55 -1.15
C ASP A 43 0.98 -10.14 -0.57
N LEU A 44 0.52 -10.07 0.68
CA LEU A 44 0.24 -8.85 1.41
C LEU A 44 1.00 -8.81 2.74
N SER A 45 1.64 -7.68 3.00
CA SER A 45 2.13 -7.31 4.34
C SER A 45 1.59 -5.95 4.78
N ALA A 46 1.65 -5.68 6.09
CA ALA A 46 1.18 -4.42 6.66
C ALA A 46 2.30 -3.71 7.41
N VAL A 47 2.50 -2.44 7.11
CA VAL A 47 3.42 -1.52 7.81
C VAL A 47 2.58 -0.60 8.67
N ARG A 48 2.83 -0.56 9.98
CA ARG A 48 1.99 0.18 10.94
C ARG A 48 2.49 1.61 11.11
N GLU A 49 1.65 2.46 11.69
CA GLU A 49 1.95 3.86 11.99
C GLU A 49 3.32 4.12 12.64
N GLY A 50 3.73 3.26 13.59
CA GLY A 50 5.01 3.38 14.29
C GLY A 50 6.24 2.92 13.49
N ASP A 51 6.03 2.40 12.28
CA ASP A 51 7.09 1.87 11.43
C ASP A 51 7.45 2.83 10.28
N VAL A 52 8.52 2.50 9.56
CA VAL A 52 8.97 3.20 8.36
C VAL A 52 8.63 2.35 7.13
N LEU A 53 7.90 2.93 6.19
CA LEU A 53 7.66 2.36 4.87
C LEU A 53 8.93 2.49 4.04
N ARG A 54 9.49 1.34 3.64
CA ARG A 54 10.72 1.27 2.87
C ARG A 54 10.45 0.88 1.43
N GLY A 55 11.05 1.62 0.51
CA GLY A 55 11.10 1.24 -0.89
C GLY A 55 12.10 0.11 -1.13
N GLU A 56 11.76 -0.76 -2.07
CA GLU A 56 12.64 -1.80 -2.60
C GLU A 56 12.60 -1.69 -4.13
N GLY A 57 13.52 -2.36 -4.83
CA GLY A 57 13.58 -2.32 -6.30
C GLY A 57 13.89 -0.90 -6.78
N VAL A 58 13.05 -0.38 -7.68
CA VAL A 58 13.20 0.99 -8.22
C VAL A 58 13.11 2.10 -7.16
N LEU A 59 12.58 1.80 -5.96
CA LEU A 59 12.51 2.72 -4.82
C LEU A 59 13.56 2.40 -3.74
N GLU A 60 14.61 1.65 -4.03
CA GLU A 60 15.66 1.37 -3.05
C GLU A 60 16.24 2.68 -2.46
N GLY A 61 16.37 2.71 -1.13
CA GLY A 61 16.79 3.90 -0.37
C GLY A 61 15.66 4.88 -0.03
N PHE A 62 14.45 4.69 -0.56
CA PHE A 62 13.28 5.45 -0.12
C PHE A 62 12.84 5.02 1.29
N GLU A 63 12.64 5.99 2.18
CA GLU A 63 12.11 5.78 3.52
C GLU A 63 11.05 6.84 3.84
N LEU A 64 9.91 6.41 4.38
CA LEU A 64 8.83 7.30 4.82
C LEU A 64 8.19 6.78 6.11
N PRO A 65 8.29 7.51 7.24
CA PRO A 65 7.53 7.17 8.45
C PRO A 65 6.03 7.14 8.15
N VAL A 66 5.37 6.03 8.50
CA VAL A 66 3.95 5.82 8.13
C VAL A 66 3.03 6.84 8.80
N ALA A 67 3.41 7.35 9.98
CA ALA A 67 2.70 8.44 10.66
C ALA A 67 2.41 9.66 9.76
N TYR A 68 3.29 10.00 8.81
CA TYR A 68 3.07 11.12 7.89
C TYR A 68 1.96 10.88 6.85
N LEU A 69 1.52 9.63 6.65
CA LEU A 69 0.45 9.27 5.71
C LEU A 69 -0.93 9.18 6.38
N ILE A 70 -1.00 9.33 7.70
CA ILE A 70 -2.21 9.14 8.51
C ILE A 70 -2.68 10.46 9.13
N VAL A 71 -1.83 11.50 9.11
CA VAL A 71 -2.21 12.87 9.51
C VAL A 71 -3.18 13.46 8.49
N ASP A 72 -4.47 13.32 8.78
CA ASP A 72 -5.61 14.15 8.36
C ASP A 72 -6.90 13.31 8.46
N LEU A 73 -7.32 12.96 9.69
CA LEU A 73 -8.64 12.41 9.99
C LEU A 73 -9.31 13.16 11.15
#